data_AF-A0A4Q7QVQ1-F1
#
_entry.id   AF-A0A4Q7QVQ1-F1
#
_cell.length_a   1.000
_cell.length_b   1.000
_cell.length_c   1.000
_cell.angle_alpha   90.00
_cell.angle_beta   90.00
_cell.angle_gamma   90.00
#
_symmetry.space_group_name_H-M   'P 1'
#
loop_
_entity.id
_entity.type
_entity.pdbx_description
1 polymer ?
#
loop_
_entity_poly.entity_id
_entity_poly.type
_entity_poly.pdbx_seq_one_letter_code
_entity_poly.pdbx_strand_id
1 'polypeptide(L)'
;MSTEKFLYRFGGISLLSWIVYFTISFSEYSTSKVITAAVFLMVSLTIYYLFVFIYFRFRSGEIVVSVGLFIIVLILLFVMFTGKQ
;
A
#
# COMPACT_ATOMS: atom_id res chain seq x y z
N MET A 1 -3.94 3.75 22.75
CA MET A 1 -3.82 4.49 21.48
C MET A 1 -5.03 4.17 20.62
N SER A 2 -5.67 5.12 19.94
CA SER A 2 -6.83 4.78 19.08
C SER A 2 -6.37 4.01 17.83
N THR A 3 -7.22 3.10 17.34
CA THR A 3 -6.96 2.30 16.13
C THR A 3 -6.66 3.18 14.92
N GLU A 4 -7.36 4.30 14.78
CA GLU A 4 -7.07 5.31 13.74
C GLU A 4 -5.64 5.83 13.81
N LYS A 5 -5.19 6.29 14.98
CA LYS A 5 -3.83 6.79 15.18
C LYS A 5 -2.79 5.68 14.96
N PHE A 6 -3.12 4.43 15.27
CA PHE A 6 -2.27 3.28 14.98
C PHE A 6 -2.07 3.08 13.49
N LEU A 7 -3.14 3.07 12.70
CA LEU A 7 -3.06 2.88 11.26
C LEU A 7 -2.29 4.02 10.57
N TYR A 8 -2.53 5.28 10.95
CA TYR A 8 -1.72 6.38 10.40
C TYR A 8 -0.22 6.24 10.70
N ARG A 9 0.15 5.84 11.92
CA ARG A 9 1.55 5.59 12.29
C ARG A 9 2.13 4.38 11.58
N PHE A 10 1.33 3.33 11.40
CA PHE A 10 1.75 2.13 10.68
C PHE A 10 2.15 2.43 9.24
N GLY A 11 1.36 3.25 8.52
CA GLY A 11 1.73 3.72 7.18
C GLY A 11 3.06 4.48 7.17
N GLY A 12 3.30 5.34 8.17
CA GLY A 12 4.54 6.11 8.28
C GLY A 12 5.76 5.22 8.57
N ILE A 13 5.60 4.26 9.48
CA ILE A 13 6.64 3.26 9.78
C ILE A 13 6.94 2.42 8.53
N SER A 14 5.91 1.99 7.79
CA SER A 14 6.08 1.22 6.56
C SER A 14 6.87 1.98 5.50
N LEU A 15 6.58 3.28 5.30
CA LEU A 15 7.37 4.14 4.40
C LEU A 15 8.85 4.21 4.84
N LEU A 16 9.11 4.41 6.13
CA LEU A 16 10.48 4.43 6.65
C LEU A 16 11.20 3.09 6.44
N SER A 17 10.52 1.96 6.65
CA SER A 17 11.07 0.64 6.40
C SER A 17 11.50 0.45 4.93
N TRP A 18 10.68 0.92 3.99
CA TRP A 18 11.02 0.87 2.57
C TRP A 18 12.20 1.79 2.21
N ILE A 19 12.28 2.99 2.77
CA ILE A 19 13.42 3.90 2.56
C ILE A 19 14.72 3.23 3.04
N VAL A 20 14.70 2.62 4.24
CA VAL A 20 15.84 1.89 4.77
C VAL A 20 16.21 0.71 3.85
N TYR A 21 15.23 -0.05 3.39
CA TYR A 21 15.45 -1.17 2.46
C TYR A 21 16.15 -0.72 1.17
N PHE A 22 15.65 0.33 0.50
CA PHE A 22 16.29 0.84 -0.72
C PHE A 22 17.66 1.42 -0.49
N THR A 23 17.90 2.03 0.67
CA THR A 23 19.21 2.59 1.00
C THR A 23 20.25 1.48 1.15
N ILE A 24 19.89 0.38 1.82
CA ILE A 24 20.79 -0.76 2.04
C ILE A 24 21.06 -1.51 0.73
N SER A 25 20.02 -1.73 -0.08
CA SER A 25 20.12 -2.49 -1.33
C SER A 25 20.37 -1.63 -2.58
N PHE A 26 20.74 -0.35 -2.42
CA PHE A 26 20.86 0.58 -3.55
C PHE A 26 21.87 0.10 -4.61
N SER A 27 22.98 -0.52 -4.16
CA SER A 27 24.01 -1.06 -5.05
C SER A 27 23.58 -2.32 -5.81
N GLU A 28 22.51 -3.00 -5.37
CA GLU A 28 22.02 -4.25 -5.96
C GLU A 28 20.96 -4.03 -7.04
N TYR A 29 20.38 -2.82 -7.11
CA TYR A 29 19.28 -2.50 -8.00
C TYR A 29 19.67 -1.45 -9.05
N SER A 30 19.20 -1.66 -10.28
CA SER A 30 19.28 -0.62 -11.31
C SER A 30 18.42 0.57 -10.91
N THR A 31 18.85 1.77 -11.27
CA THR A 31 18.09 3.02 -11.03
C THR A 31 16.65 2.92 -11.54
N SER A 32 16.43 2.26 -12.68
CA SER A 32 15.09 2.02 -13.22
C SER A 32 14.19 1.20 -12.29
N LYS A 33 14.71 0.15 -11.65
CA LYS A 33 13.93 -0.67 -10.70
C LYS A 33 13.60 0.11 -9.44
N VAL A 34 14.54 0.91 -8.94
CA VAL A 34 14.33 1.76 -7.76
C VAL A 34 13.24 2.80 -8.03
N ILE A 35 13.26 3.46 -9.19
CA ILE A 35 12.22 4.43 -9.57
C ILE A 35 10.85 3.75 -9.68
N THR A 36 10.76 2.61 -10.36
CA THR A 36 9.49 1.87 -10.49
C THR A 36 8.93 1.47 -9.13
N ALA A 37 9.79 0.99 -8.23
CA ALA A 37 9.36 0.61 -6.89
C ALA A 37 8.96 1.83 -6.04
N ALA A 38 9.68 2.95 -6.15
CA ALA A 38 9.32 4.20 -5.47
C ALA A 38 7.94 4.72 -5.93
N VAL A 39 7.66 4.70 -7.25
CA VAL A 39 6.35 5.08 -7.79
C VAL A 39 5.27 4.12 -7.26
N PHE A 40 5.52 2.81 -7.30
CA PHE A 40 4.57 1.82 -6.80
C PHE A 40 4.25 2.02 -5.31
N LEU A 41 5.26 2.32 -4.49
CA LEU A 41 5.07 2.61 -3.07
C LEU A 41 4.29 3.89 -2.82
N MET A 42 4.57 4.96 -3.57
CA MET A 42 3.83 6.21 -3.46
C MET A 42 2.34 6.01 -3.78
N VAL A 43 2.02 5.26 -4.84
CA VAL A 43 0.63 4.93 -5.18
C VAL A 43 -0.01 4.07 -4.08
N SER A 44 0.70 3.04 -3.62
CA SER A 44 0.19 2.11 -2.60
C SER A 44 -0.08 2.82 -1.26
N LEU A 45 0.83 3.70 -0.81
CA LEU A 45 0.64 4.49 0.40
C LEU A 45 -0.51 5.49 0.25
N THR A 46 -0.65 6.11 -0.91
CA THR A 46 -1.76 7.03 -1.18
C THR A 46 -3.10 6.30 -1.05
N ILE A 47 -3.24 5.12 -1.66
CA ILE A 47 -4.44 4.29 -1.55
C ILE A 47 -4.67 3.86 -0.10
N TYR A 48 -3.62 3.44 0.60
CA TYR A 48 -3.70 3.06 2.01
C TYR A 48 -4.24 4.20 2.88
N TYR A 49 -3.65 5.39 2.81
CA TYR A 49 -4.09 6.54 3.60
C TYR A 49 -5.49 7.00 3.21
N LEU A 50 -5.85 6.90 1.93
CA LEU A 50 -7.21 7.17 1.48
C LEU A 50 -8.22 6.19 2.11
N PHE A 51 -7.88 4.91 2.19
CA PHE A 51 -8.73 3.90 2.84
C PHE A 51 -8.84 4.13 4.34
N VAL A 52 -7.73 4.41 5.03
CA VAL A 52 -7.76 4.77 6.46
C VAL A 52 -8.63 6.00 6.68
N PHE A 53 -8.47 7.04 5.86
CA PHE A 53 -9.30 8.25 5.93
C PHE A 53 -10.79 7.91 5.72
N ILE A 54 -11.14 7.18 4.67
CA ILE A 54 -12.53 6.82 4.37
C ILE A 54 -13.14 5.99 5.50
N TYR A 55 -12.39 5.01 6.02
CA TYR A 55 -12.83 4.10 7.08
C TYR A 55 -13.31 4.86 8.32
N PHE A 56 -12.52 5.82 8.79
CA PHE A 56 -12.83 6.56 10.02
C PHE A 56 -13.70 7.81 9.80
N ARG A 57 -13.71 8.38 8.59
CA ARG A 57 -14.42 9.63 8.29
C ARG A 57 -15.88 9.44 7.94
N PHE A 58 -16.25 8.34 7.28
CA PHE A 58 -17.61 8.12 6.79
C PHE A 58 -18.34 7.05 7.60
N ARG A 59 -19.65 7.24 7.83
CA ARG A 59 -20.51 6.27 8.50
C ARG A 59 -20.53 4.90 7.80
N SER A 60 -20.36 4.89 6.49
CA SER A 60 -20.29 3.68 5.65
C SER A 60 -18.84 3.30 5.27
N GLY A 61 -17.84 3.92 5.90
CA GLY A 61 -16.43 3.77 5.56
C GLY A 61 -15.94 2.33 5.65
N GLU A 62 -16.39 1.59 6.66
CA GLU A 62 -16.06 0.17 6.84
C GLU A 62 -16.51 -0.68 5.63
N ILE A 63 -17.73 -0.48 5.14
CA ILE A 63 -18.27 -1.22 4.00
C ILE A 63 -17.50 -0.86 2.73
N VAL A 64 -17.27 0.43 2.49
CA VAL A 64 -16.55 0.92 1.31
C VAL A 64 -15.14 0.35 1.26
N VAL A 65 -14.40 0.39 2.37
CA VAL A 65 -13.03 -0.13 2.45
C VAL A 65 -13.03 -1.65 2.32
N SER A 66 -13.98 -2.35 2.93
CA SER A 66 -14.09 -3.81 2.83
C SER A 66 -14.35 -4.26 1.38
N VAL A 67 -15.28 -3.61 0.68
CA VAL A 67 -15.56 -3.87 -0.74
C VAL A 67 -14.34 -3.51 -1.60
N GLY A 68 -13.69 -2.37 -1.34
CA GLY A 68 -12.49 -1.97 -2.06
C GLY A 68 -11.34 -2.97 -1.90
N LEU A 69 -11.07 -3.44 -0.68
CA LEU A 69 -10.07 -4.46 -0.41
C LEU A 69 -10.44 -5.80 -1.06
N PHE A 70 -11.72 -6.19 -1.02
CA PHE A 70 -12.19 -7.40 -1.69
C PHE A 70 -11.95 -7.35 -3.21
N ILE A 71 -12.26 -6.23 -3.85
CA ILE A 71 -12.01 -6.01 -5.28
C ILE A 71 -10.50 -6.09 -5.58
N ILE A 72 -9.66 -5.45 -4.77
CA ILE A 72 -8.19 -5.52 -4.94
C ILE A 72 -7.70 -6.96 -4.85
N VAL A 73 -8.17 -7.73 -3.86
CA VAL A 73 -7.82 -9.15 -3.71
C VAL A 73 -8.26 -9.95 -4.94
N LEU A 74 -9.48 -9.74 -5.43
CA LEU A 74 -9.97 -10.41 -6.65
C LEU A 74 -9.12 -10.07 -7.88
N ILE A 75 -8.74 -8.81 -8.05
CA ILE A 75 -7.86 -8.37 -9.14
C ILE A 75 -6.48 -9.05 -9.02
N LEU A 76 -5.90 -9.08 -7.82
CA LEU A 76 -4.60 -9.71 -7.58
C LEU A 76 -4.66 -11.22 -7.84
N LEU A 77 -5.72 -11.90 -7.41
CA LEU A 77 -5.94 -13.31 -7.70
C LEU A 77 -6.09 -13.54 -9.20
N PHE A 78 -6.89 -12.73 -9.89
CA PHE A 78 -7.07 -12.81 -11.33
C PHE A 78 -5.73 -12.68 -12.06
N VAL A 79 -4.95 -11.63 -11.75
CA VAL A 79 -3.61 -11.43 -12.33
C VAL A 79 -2.68 -12.60 -12.02
N MET A 80 -2.73 -13.18 -10.83
CA MET A 80 -1.92 -14.35 -10.47
C MET A 80 -2.26 -15.58 -11.32
N PHE A 81 -3.54 -15.79 -11.63
CA PHE A 81 -3.98 -16.92 -12.45
C PHE A 81 -3.78 -16.69 -13.96
N THR A 82 -3.84 -15.45 -14.44
CA THR A 82 -3.67 -15.12 -15.88
C THR A 82 -2.22 -14.79 -16.26
N GLY A 83 -1.39 -14.31 -15.33
CA GLY A 83 -0.02 -13.88 -15.58
C GLY A 83 1.02 -15.02 -15.66
N LYS A 84 0.58 -16.28 -15.73
CA LYS A 84 1.44 -17.46 -15.90
C LYS A 84 1.55 -17.96 -17.36
N GLN A 85 1.32 -17.10 -18.36
CA GLN A 85 1.59 -17.42 -19.77
C GLN A 85 2.83 -16.71 -20.27
#